data_AF-A0A8I1ANZ5-F1
#
_entry.id   AF-A0A8I1ANZ5-F1
#
_cell.length_a   1.000
_cell.length_b   1.000
_cell.length_c   1.000
_cell.angle_alpha   90.00
_cell.angle_beta   90.00
_cell.angle_gamma   90.00
#
_symmetry.space_group_name_H-M   'P 1'
#
loop_
_entity.id
_entity.type
_entity.pdbx_description
1 polymer ?
#
loop_
_entity_poly.entity_id
_entity_poly.type
_entity_poly.pdbx_seq_one_letter_code
_entity_poly.pdbx_strand_id
1 'polypeptide(L)'
;MLKRDSLPYSVLPSSLAALISETDFLTAFENAESQTVIVWYVDARIGRQHEIEFSPRLGRLLSRGEREAQFPPERQMVLQDGIRVHVGNRLEADTDVRYETYTAHDPVTSSKLAVGEQMFFVPFLDEPEPVVRQAIERAKFPNTYAGWSAIERTRYWVGVLYRARRQTGESGINEDEAFRPAVLKHMRAVDPDVDGMLAAVLAELSRMEMIAPDIMRAAFNRRTGASI
;
A
#
# COMPACT_ATOMS: atom_id res chain seq x y z
N MET A 1 -1.46 -12.87 -12.71
CA MET A 1 -0.68 -12.76 -11.45
C MET A 1 0.49 -13.74 -11.51
N LEU A 2 1.72 -13.27 -11.27
CA LEU A 2 2.92 -14.12 -11.29
C LEU A 2 3.21 -14.60 -9.86
N LYS A 3 3.36 -15.93 -9.68
CA LYS A 3 3.77 -16.52 -8.40
C LYS A 3 5.29 -16.70 -8.38
N ARG A 4 5.93 -16.33 -7.27
CA ARG A 4 7.34 -16.64 -6.98
C ARG A 4 7.45 -17.58 -5.80
N ASP A 5 8.35 -18.54 -5.91
CA ASP A 5 8.65 -19.45 -4.82
C ASP A 5 9.63 -18.79 -3.86
N SER A 6 9.27 -18.79 -2.57
CA SER A 6 10.13 -18.31 -1.50
C SER A 6 11.17 -19.36 -1.13
N LEU A 7 12.40 -18.93 -0.90
CA LEU A 7 13.47 -19.76 -0.37
C LEU A 7 13.43 -19.75 1.17
N PRO A 8 13.48 -20.93 1.83
CA PRO A 8 13.64 -20.97 3.28
C PRO A 8 15.06 -20.55 3.71
N TYR A 9 15.21 -20.12 4.96
CA TYR A 9 16.51 -19.72 5.51
C TYR A 9 17.59 -20.82 5.37
N SER A 10 17.18 -22.08 5.55
CA SER A 10 18.07 -23.25 5.52
C SER A 10 18.79 -23.50 4.19
N VAL A 11 18.32 -22.88 3.09
CA VAL A 11 18.96 -23.02 1.76
C VAL A 11 19.80 -21.80 1.37
N LEU A 12 19.88 -20.78 2.23
CA LEU A 12 20.73 -19.63 1.95
C LEU A 12 22.21 -20.02 1.93
N PRO A 13 23.03 -19.42 1.04
CA PRO A 13 24.48 -19.61 1.07
C PRO A 13 25.04 -19.30 2.46
N SER A 14 26.00 -20.10 2.94
CA SER A 14 26.54 -19.95 4.31
C SER A 14 27.14 -18.56 4.56
N SER A 15 27.73 -17.93 3.53
CA SER A 15 28.23 -16.56 3.62
C SER A 15 27.12 -15.52 3.80
N LEU A 16 25.92 -15.77 3.28
CA LEU A 16 24.75 -14.91 3.44
C LEU A 16 24.06 -15.16 4.79
N ALA A 17 23.93 -16.43 5.18
CA ALA A 17 23.41 -16.81 6.51
C ALA A 17 24.30 -16.29 7.66
N ALA A 18 25.59 -16.09 7.43
CA ALA A 18 26.49 -15.45 8.40
C ALA A 18 26.24 -13.93 8.56
N LEU A 19 25.57 -13.28 7.60
CA LEU A 19 25.28 -11.85 7.62
C LEU A 19 23.89 -11.54 8.19
N ILE A 20 22.92 -12.43 7.97
CA ILE A 20 21.54 -12.28 8.43
C ILE A 20 21.21 -13.44 9.35
N SER A 21 20.86 -13.14 10.59
CA SER A 21 20.41 -14.16 11.54
C SER A 21 19.06 -14.75 11.10
N GLU A 22 18.80 -16.01 11.44
CA GLU A 22 17.50 -16.64 11.16
C GLU A 22 16.34 -15.89 11.83
N THR A 23 16.58 -15.25 12.97
CA THR A 23 15.56 -14.49 13.71
C THR A 23 15.15 -13.19 13.03
N ASP A 24 16.05 -12.57 12.26
CA ASP A 24 15.77 -11.34 11.51
C ASP A 24 15.26 -11.62 10.10
N PHE A 25 15.45 -12.84 9.60
CA PHE A 25 15.04 -13.26 8.27
C PHE A 25 13.52 -13.26 8.10
N LEU A 26 13.04 -12.69 6.99
CA LEU A 26 11.63 -12.68 6.64
C LEU A 26 11.33 -13.63 5.47
N THR A 27 12.02 -13.44 4.35
CA THR A 27 11.85 -14.25 3.15
C THR A 27 13.04 -14.08 2.21
N ALA A 28 13.22 -14.99 1.27
CA ALA A 28 14.15 -14.83 0.17
C ALA A 28 13.54 -15.33 -1.15
N PHE A 29 14.08 -14.83 -2.26
CA PHE A 29 13.66 -15.20 -3.61
C PHE A 29 14.88 -15.34 -4.50
N GLU A 30 14.83 -16.29 -5.44
CA GLU A 30 15.75 -16.31 -6.56
C GLU A 30 15.39 -15.20 -7.57
N ASN A 31 16.37 -14.41 -7.97
CA ASN A 31 16.27 -13.54 -9.12
C ASN A 31 16.84 -14.27 -10.34
N ALA A 32 15.95 -14.89 -11.12
CA ALA A 32 16.34 -15.66 -12.30
C ALA A 32 17.05 -14.82 -13.38
N GLU A 33 16.76 -13.51 -13.46
CA GLU A 33 17.34 -12.62 -14.48
C GLU A 33 18.84 -12.39 -14.26
N SER A 34 19.25 -12.20 -13.00
CA SER A 34 20.65 -11.95 -12.63
C SER A 34 21.34 -13.12 -11.93
N GLN A 35 20.63 -14.23 -11.71
CA GLN A 35 21.09 -15.40 -10.95
C GLN A 35 21.59 -15.02 -9.55
N THR A 36 20.88 -14.11 -8.90
CA THR A 36 21.15 -13.64 -7.53
C THR A 36 20.07 -14.11 -6.57
N VAL A 37 20.30 -13.90 -5.28
CA VAL A 37 19.34 -14.17 -4.21
C VAL A 37 18.93 -12.84 -3.58
N ILE A 38 17.63 -12.55 -3.60
CA ILE A 38 17.03 -11.41 -2.91
C ILE A 38 16.64 -11.87 -1.51
N VAL A 39 17.01 -11.11 -0.49
CA VAL A 39 16.66 -11.42 0.90
C VAL A 39 16.01 -10.22 1.56
N TRP A 40 14.91 -10.50 2.25
CA TRP A 40 14.19 -9.57 3.09
C TRP A 40 14.46 -9.93 4.54
N TYR A 41 14.88 -8.95 5.33
CA TYR A 41 15.14 -9.12 6.75
C TYR A 41 14.72 -7.86 7.52
N VAL A 42 14.53 -8.00 8.83
CA VAL A 42 14.30 -6.87 9.74
C VAL A 42 15.65 -6.23 10.07
N ASP A 43 15.85 -5.01 9.59
CA ASP A 43 17.04 -4.23 9.95
C ASP A 43 16.80 -3.52 11.29
N ALA A 44 17.47 -4.03 12.33
CA ALA A 44 17.37 -3.50 13.68
C ALA A 44 17.82 -2.04 13.82
N ARG A 45 18.65 -1.52 12.89
CA ARG A 45 19.14 -0.13 12.94
C ARG A 45 18.06 0.88 12.58
N ILE A 46 17.22 0.52 11.61
CA ILE A 46 16.11 1.36 11.13
C ILE A 46 14.74 0.90 11.65
N GLY A 47 14.67 -0.27 12.29
CA GLY A 47 13.43 -0.85 12.82
C GLY A 47 12.42 -1.19 11.73
N ARG A 48 12.90 -1.50 10.52
CA ARG A 48 12.08 -1.73 9.31
C ARG A 48 12.63 -2.89 8.50
N GLN A 49 11.80 -3.43 7.61
CA GLN A 49 12.24 -4.41 6.62
C GLN A 49 13.23 -3.77 5.63
N HIS A 50 14.23 -4.53 5.22
CA HIS A 50 15.25 -4.14 4.26
C HIS A 50 15.42 -5.27 3.24
N GLU A 51 15.49 -4.91 1.95
CA GLU A 51 15.80 -5.82 0.86
C GLU A 51 17.27 -5.70 0.44
N ILE A 52 17.99 -6.82 0.44
CA ILE A 52 19.35 -6.90 -0.09
C ILE A 52 19.44 -7.95 -1.21
N GLU A 53 20.45 -7.82 -2.05
CA GLU A 53 20.70 -8.76 -3.15
C GLU A 53 22.11 -9.35 -3.01
N PHE A 54 22.18 -10.67 -2.89
CA PHE A 54 23.42 -11.43 -2.80
C PHE A 54 23.74 -12.08 -4.14
N SER A 55 24.96 -11.89 -4.64
CA SER A 55 25.43 -12.58 -5.84
C SER A 55 26.26 -13.80 -5.44
N PRO A 56 25.76 -15.03 -5.67
CA PRO A 56 26.54 -16.25 -5.43
C PRO A 56 27.84 -16.28 -6.25
N ARG A 57 27.80 -15.75 -7.47
CA ARG A 57 28.97 -15.65 -8.36
C ARG A 57 30.08 -14.77 -7.78
N LEU A 58 29.73 -13.64 -7.17
CA LEU A 58 30.71 -12.72 -6.57
C LEU A 58 31.00 -13.04 -5.10
N GLY A 59 30.18 -13.90 -4.48
CA GLY A 59 30.28 -14.25 -3.06
C GLY A 59 30.00 -13.09 -2.11
N ARG A 60 29.28 -12.05 -2.55
CA ARG A 60 28.99 -10.84 -1.76
C ARG A 60 27.64 -10.21 -2.09
N LEU A 61 27.23 -9.29 -1.22
CA LEU A 61 26.11 -8.39 -1.47
C LEU A 61 26.43 -7.41 -2.60
N LEU A 62 25.43 -7.12 -3.41
CA LEU A 62 25.45 -6.07 -4.40
C LEU A 62 25.15 -4.73 -3.73
N SER A 63 25.88 -3.70 -4.13
CA SER A 63 25.59 -2.33 -3.77
C SER A 63 24.32 -1.83 -4.47
N ARG A 64 23.73 -0.75 -3.94
CA ARG A 64 22.56 -0.10 -4.55
C ARG A 64 22.74 0.21 -6.04
N GLY A 65 23.88 0.81 -6.40
CA GLY A 65 24.18 1.14 -7.80
C GLY A 65 24.35 -0.08 -8.71
N GLU A 66 24.89 -1.19 -8.19
CA GLU A 66 24.97 -2.45 -8.95
C GLU A 66 23.60 -3.08 -9.20
N ARG A 67 22.68 -2.94 -8.24
CA ARG A 67 21.29 -3.41 -8.36
C ARG A 67 20.52 -2.55 -9.37
N GLU A 68 20.62 -1.22 -9.25
CA GLU A 68 19.97 -0.28 -10.18
C GLU A 68 20.48 -0.47 -11.62
N ALA A 69 21.78 -0.73 -11.80
CA ALA A 69 22.36 -1.01 -13.13
C ALA A 69 21.86 -2.32 -13.76
N GLN A 70 21.29 -3.23 -12.97
CA GLN A 70 20.71 -4.49 -13.44
C GLN A 70 19.20 -4.39 -13.70
N PHE A 71 18.60 -3.21 -13.50
CA PHE A 71 17.19 -3.05 -13.79
C PHE A 71 16.89 -3.30 -15.28
N PRO A 72 15.75 -3.96 -15.57
CA PRO A 72 15.26 -4.02 -16.93
C PRO A 72 15.12 -2.61 -17.52
N PRO A 73 15.39 -2.44 -18.81
CA PRO A 73 15.18 -1.16 -19.47
C PRO A 73 13.70 -0.75 -19.34
N GLU A 74 13.48 0.56 -19.25
CA GLU A 74 12.11 1.09 -19.27
C GLU A 74 11.39 0.63 -20.54
N ARG A 75 10.14 0.22 -20.35
CA ARG A 75 9.29 -0.29 -21.44
C ARG A 75 7.95 0.41 -21.43
N GLN A 76 7.28 0.37 -22.57
CA GLN A 76 5.91 0.85 -22.69
C GLN A 76 4.94 -0.30 -22.88
N MET A 77 3.75 -0.14 -22.33
CA MET A 77 2.61 -0.98 -22.64
C MET A 77 1.36 -0.11 -22.83
N VAL A 78 0.37 -0.67 -23.51
CA VAL A 78 -0.90 0.01 -23.77
C VAL A 78 -2.03 -0.85 -23.21
N LEU A 79 -2.88 -0.26 -22.37
CA LEU A 79 -4.06 -0.94 -21.84
C LEU A 79 -5.16 -1.03 -22.90
N GLN A 80 -6.20 -1.84 -22.66
CA GLN A 80 -7.28 -2.08 -23.64
C GLN A 80 -8.00 -0.80 -24.11
N ASP A 81 -8.08 0.22 -23.27
CA ASP A 81 -8.70 1.52 -23.56
C ASP A 81 -7.73 2.56 -24.14
N GLY A 82 -6.52 2.12 -24.52
CA GLY A 82 -5.51 2.97 -25.18
C GLY A 82 -4.62 3.74 -24.22
N ILE A 83 -4.82 3.64 -22.90
CA ILE A 83 -3.95 4.29 -21.90
C ILE A 83 -2.51 3.80 -22.09
N ARG A 84 -1.59 4.75 -22.26
CA ARG A 84 -0.16 4.49 -22.41
C ARG A 84 0.49 4.43 -21.03
N VAL A 85 1.24 3.37 -20.76
CA VAL A 85 1.90 3.14 -19.48
C VAL A 85 3.40 3.00 -19.69
N HIS A 86 4.17 3.85 -19.03
CA HIS A 86 5.62 3.71 -18.91
C HIS A 86 5.92 2.86 -17.66
N VAL A 87 6.61 1.74 -17.88
CA VAL A 87 7.01 0.81 -16.84
C VAL A 87 8.49 1.00 -16.56
N GLY A 88 8.82 1.25 -15.30
CA GLY A 88 10.18 1.46 -14.81
C GLY A 88 10.41 0.71 -13.49
N ASN A 89 11.59 0.91 -12.90
CA ASN A 89 11.97 0.30 -11.63
C ASN A 89 12.68 1.33 -10.76
N ARG A 90 12.53 1.22 -9.44
CA ARG A 90 13.30 2.01 -8.46
C ARG A 90 13.58 1.19 -7.21
N LEU A 91 14.64 1.51 -6.49
CA LEU A 91 14.82 1.09 -5.11
C LEU A 91 14.28 2.17 -4.18
N GLU A 92 13.50 1.80 -3.16
CA GLU A 92 13.13 2.71 -2.08
C GLU A 92 14.38 3.20 -1.32
N ALA A 93 14.41 4.47 -0.92
CA ALA A 93 15.63 5.11 -0.40
C ALA A 93 16.11 4.54 0.94
N ASP A 94 15.18 4.13 1.81
CA ASP A 94 15.49 3.73 3.19
C ASP A 94 15.57 2.21 3.37
N THR A 95 14.93 1.44 2.50
CA THR A 95 14.74 -0.01 2.66
C THR A 95 15.34 -0.81 1.51
N ASP A 96 15.87 -0.14 0.48
CA ASP A 96 16.35 -0.71 -0.77
C ASP A 96 15.41 -1.76 -1.41
N VAL A 97 14.10 -1.69 -1.09
CA VAL A 97 13.08 -2.54 -1.69
C VAL A 97 12.89 -2.12 -3.14
N ARG A 98 12.96 -3.09 -4.05
CA ARG A 98 12.67 -2.86 -5.46
C ARG A 98 11.17 -2.75 -5.70
N TYR A 99 10.79 -1.67 -6.37
CA TYR A 99 9.44 -1.44 -6.90
C TYR A 99 9.46 -1.46 -8.43
N GLU A 100 8.46 -2.09 -9.05
CA GLU A 100 8.08 -1.79 -10.43
C GLU A 100 7.13 -0.59 -10.40
N THR A 101 7.42 0.43 -11.20
CA THR A 101 6.68 1.69 -11.24
C THR A 101 5.92 1.82 -12.55
N TYR A 102 4.71 2.35 -12.51
CA TYR A 102 3.85 2.54 -13.67
C TYR A 102 3.40 3.99 -13.75
N THR A 103 3.84 4.70 -14.78
CA THR A 103 3.34 6.05 -15.07
C THR A 103 2.32 5.96 -16.20
N ALA A 104 1.06 6.24 -15.89
CA ALA A 104 -0.04 6.18 -16.83
C ALA A 104 -0.32 7.54 -17.48
N HIS A 105 -0.60 7.53 -18.78
CA HIS A 105 -0.85 8.72 -19.59
C HIS A 105 -2.15 8.60 -20.38
N ASP A 106 -2.85 9.72 -20.49
CA ASP A 106 -4.08 9.83 -21.26
C ASP A 106 -3.80 9.55 -22.75
N PRO A 107 -4.62 8.70 -23.41
CA PRO A 107 -4.38 8.32 -24.80
C PRO A 107 -4.40 9.53 -25.74
N VAL A 108 -5.25 10.53 -25.48
CA VAL A 108 -5.52 11.66 -26.35
C VAL A 108 -4.60 12.83 -26.04
N THR A 109 -4.56 13.24 -24.77
CA THR A 109 -3.83 14.44 -24.34
C THR A 109 -2.37 14.16 -23.98
N SER A 110 -1.98 12.88 -23.83
CA SER A 110 -0.68 12.44 -23.32
C SER A 110 -0.34 12.96 -21.92
N SER A 111 -1.30 13.61 -21.25
CA SER A 111 -1.13 14.11 -19.89
C SER A 111 -1.03 12.94 -18.91
N LYS A 112 -0.27 13.15 -17.83
CA LYS A 112 -0.08 12.14 -16.80
C LYS A 112 -1.39 11.96 -16.03
N LEU A 113 -1.89 10.72 -15.99
CA LEU A 113 -3.08 10.34 -15.23
C LEU A 113 -2.74 9.97 -13.79
N ALA A 114 -1.73 9.13 -13.58
CA ALA A 114 -1.34 8.64 -12.25
C ALA A 114 0.06 8.01 -12.26
N VAL A 115 0.61 7.77 -11.06
CA VAL A 115 1.70 6.83 -10.83
C VAL A 115 1.20 5.73 -9.91
N GLY A 116 1.33 4.49 -10.35
CA GLY A 116 1.20 3.30 -9.53
C GLY A 116 2.56 2.66 -9.28
N GLU A 117 2.66 1.86 -8.24
CA GLU A 117 3.85 1.06 -7.97
C GLU A 117 3.47 -0.20 -7.21
N GLN A 118 4.25 -1.25 -7.38
CA GLN A 118 4.16 -2.46 -6.56
C GLN A 118 5.55 -2.98 -6.23
N MET A 119 5.69 -3.63 -5.07
CA MET A 119 6.93 -4.31 -4.70
C MET A 119 7.19 -5.44 -5.70
N PHE A 120 8.42 -5.55 -6.20
CA PHE A 120 8.73 -6.50 -7.27
C PHE A 120 8.97 -7.92 -6.73
N PHE A 121 9.74 -8.06 -5.65
CA PHE A 121 10.07 -9.34 -5.04
C PHE A 121 9.08 -9.70 -3.94
N VAL A 122 7.89 -10.12 -4.37
CA VAL A 122 6.82 -10.61 -3.51
C VAL A 122 6.34 -11.99 -3.99
N PRO A 123 5.71 -12.80 -3.12
CA PRO A 123 5.21 -14.13 -3.50
C PRO A 123 4.19 -14.09 -4.63
N PHE A 124 3.38 -13.03 -4.69
CA PHE A 124 2.34 -12.82 -5.69
C PHE A 124 2.50 -11.42 -6.28
N LEU A 125 2.96 -11.34 -7.51
CA LEU A 125 3.08 -10.08 -8.24
C LEU A 125 1.82 -9.88 -9.09
N ASP A 126 1.16 -8.75 -8.89
CA ASP A 126 -0.03 -8.40 -9.63
C ASP A 126 0.30 -8.08 -11.08
N GLU A 127 -0.68 -8.29 -11.96
CA GLU A 127 -0.55 -7.81 -13.33
C GLU A 127 -0.53 -6.27 -13.35
N PRO A 128 0.20 -5.65 -14.29
CA PRO A 128 0.32 -4.20 -14.33
C PRO A 128 -1.02 -3.46 -14.46
N GLU A 129 -1.98 -4.02 -15.21
CA GLU A 129 -3.26 -3.34 -15.47
C GLU A 129 -4.05 -3.04 -14.19
N PRO A 130 -4.36 -4.02 -13.31
CA PRO A 130 -5.00 -3.75 -12.03
C PRO A 130 -4.32 -2.66 -11.19
N VAL A 131 -2.98 -2.69 -11.09
CA VAL A 131 -2.21 -1.72 -10.30
C VAL A 131 -2.35 -0.31 -10.89
N VAL A 132 -2.25 -0.19 -12.22
CA VAL A 132 -2.43 1.08 -12.94
C VAL A 132 -3.85 1.61 -12.78
N ARG A 133 -4.86 0.74 -12.94
CA ARG A 133 -6.28 1.09 -12.82
C ARG A 133 -6.57 1.64 -11.43
N GLN A 134 -6.12 0.96 -10.40
CA GLN A 134 -6.26 1.39 -9.01
C GLN A 134 -5.57 2.75 -8.77
N ALA A 135 -4.38 2.96 -9.32
CA ALA A 135 -3.68 4.24 -9.20
C ALA A 135 -4.44 5.38 -9.88
N ILE A 136 -5.02 5.14 -11.07
CA ILE A 136 -5.85 6.12 -11.78
C ILE A 136 -7.13 6.43 -11.01
N GLU A 137 -7.81 5.41 -10.49
CA GLU A 137 -9.00 5.58 -9.65
C GLU A 137 -8.68 6.42 -8.42
N ARG A 138 -7.58 6.12 -7.73
CA ARG A 138 -7.10 6.88 -6.58
C ARG A 138 -6.78 8.33 -6.93
N ALA A 139 -6.17 8.58 -8.09
CA ALA A 139 -5.86 9.92 -8.57
C ALA A 139 -7.13 10.72 -8.94
N LYS A 140 -8.16 10.04 -9.48
CA LYS A 140 -9.45 10.65 -9.85
C LYS A 140 -10.37 10.86 -8.65
N PHE A 141 -10.19 10.09 -7.58
CA PHE A 141 -11.07 10.07 -6.43
C PHE A 141 -11.40 11.46 -5.86
N PRO A 142 -10.46 12.41 -5.68
CA PRO A 142 -10.80 13.75 -5.19
C PRO A 142 -11.84 14.48 -6.05
N ASN A 143 -11.72 14.41 -7.38
CA ASN A 143 -12.66 15.05 -8.30
C ASN A 143 -14.01 14.31 -8.33
N THR A 144 -13.97 12.98 -8.31
CA THR A 144 -15.19 12.16 -8.23
C THR A 144 -15.95 12.45 -6.93
N TYR A 145 -15.25 12.47 -5.80
CA TYR A 145 -15.79 12.79 -4.48
C TYR A 145 -16.36 14.21 -4.41
N ALA A 146 -15.68 15.20 -5.00
CA ALA A 146 -16.18 16.57 -5.07
C ALA A 146 -17.52 16.67 -5.82
N GLY A 147 -17.75 15.83 -6.83
CA GLY A 147 -19.01 15.77 -7.58
C GLY A 147 -20.16 15.05 -6.87
N TRP A 148 -19.90 14.36 -5.75
CA TRP A 148 -20.92 13.63 -5.01
C TRP A 148 -21.87 14.56 -4.25
N SER A 149 -23.13 14.16 -4.19
CA SER A 149 -24.15 14.75 -3.32
C SER A 149 -23.80 14.56 -1.84
N ALA A 150 -24.41 15.36 -0.97
CA ALA A 150 -24.22 15.23 0.48
C ALA A 150 -24.58 13.83 1.02
N ILE A 151 -25.59 13.17 0.41
CA ILE A 151 -26.00 11.81 0.77
C ILE A 151 -24.92 10.80 0.38
N GLU A 152 -24.35 10.90 -0.81
CA GLU A 152 -23.29 10.01 -1.27
C GLU A 152 -22.02 10.13 -0.43
N ARG A 153 -21.61 11.37 -0.13
CA ARG A 153 -20.48 11.64 0.78
C ARG A 153 -20.72 11.08 2.18
N THR A 154 -21.93 11.25 2.72
CA THR A 154 -22.31 10.67 4.03
C THR A 154 -22.18 9.15 3.99
N ARG A 155 -22.78 8.49 3.00
CA ARG A 155 -22.73 7.03 2.83
C ARG A 155 -21.31 6.50 2.66
N TYR A 156 -20.46 7.24 1.94
CA TYR A 156 -19.05 6.89 1.79
C TYR A 156 -18.35 6.83 3.16
N TRP A 157 -18.46 7.89 3.98
CA TRP A 157 -17.84 7.92 5.29
C TRP A 157 -18.45 6.90 6.26
N VAL A 158 -19.76 6.67 6.19
CA VAL A 158 -20.41 5.57 6.93
C VAL A 158 -19.77 4.24 6.56
N GLY A 159 -19.59 3.95 5.26
CA GLY A 159 -18.95 2.72 4.80
C GLY A 159 -17.47 2.60 5.21
N VAL A 160 -16.73 3.70 5.23
CA VAL A 160 -15.34 3.74 5.73
C VAL A 160 -15.30 3.40 7.22
N LEU A 161 -16.11 4.07 8.04
CA LEU A 161 -16.13 3.86 9.50
C LEU A 161 -16.65 2.46 9.86
N TYR A 162 -17.71 1.99 9.21
CA TYR A 162 -18.26 0.65 9.41
C TYR A 162 -17.22 -0.43 9.15
N ARG A 163 -16.49 -0.35 8.03
CA ARG A 163 -15.41 -1.31 7.72
C ARG A 163 -14.29 -1.26 8.75
N ALA A 164 -13.87 -0.07 9.17
CA ALA A 164 -12.82 0.08 10.18
C ALA A 164 -13.22 -0.53 11.53
N ARG A 165 -14.46 -0.29 11.98
CA ARG A 165 -15.04 -0.88 13.19
C ARG A 165 -15.08 -2.40 13.09
N ARG A 166 -15.62 -2.91 11.99
CA ARG A 166 -15.75 -4.35 11.76
C ARG A 166 -14.39 -5.07 11.75
N GLN A 167 -13.39 -4.53 11.06
CA GLN A 167 -12.02 -5.09 11.06
C GLN A 167 -11.39 -5.08 12.46
N THR A 168 -11.67 -4.05 13.25
CA THR A 168 -11.21 -3.97 14.65
C THR A 168 -11.88 -5.04 15.51
N GLY A 169 -13.20 -5.23 15.35
CA GLY A 169 -13.97 -6.29 16.01
C GLY A 169 -13.51 -7.70 15.62
N GLU A 170 -13.22 -7.93 14.33
CA GLU A 170 -12.69 -9.20 13.82
C GLU A 170 -11.32 -9.56 14.42
N SER A 171 -10.59 -8.56 14.96
CA SER A 171 -9.33 -8.76 15.69
C SER A 171 -9.53 -9.04 17.18
N GLY A 172 -10.79 -9.19 17.65
CA GLY A 172 -11.13 -9.41 19.06
C GLY A 172 -11.04 -8.15 19.94
N ILE A 173 -10.87 -6.97 19.32
CA ILE A 173 -10.76 -5.68 20.00
C ILE A 173 -12.13 -5.00 20.00
N ASN A 174 -12.40 -4.13 20.99
CA ASN A 174 -13.61 -3.32 20.98
C ASN A 174 -13.68 -2.46 19.70
N GLU A 175 -14.80 -2.53 18.98
CA GLU A 175 -15.00 -1.85 17.68
C GLU A 175 -14.82 -0.32 17.75
N ASP A 176 -15.14 0.32 18.87
CA ASP A 176 -14.94 1.76 19.08
C ASP A 176 -13.46 2.16 19.05
N GLU A 177 -12.52 1.21 19.19
CA GLU A 177 -11.09 1.45 19.02
C GLU A 177 -10.69 1.76 17.57
N ALA A 178 -11.59 1.54 16.62
CA ALA A 178 -11.44 2.01 15.25
C ALA A 178 -11.44 3.55 15.15
N PHE A 179 -12.08 4.25 16.10
CA PHE A 179 -12.20 5.72 16.10
C PHE A 179 -10.91 6.42 16.56
N ARG A 180 -9.84 6.28 15.78
CA ARG A 180 -8.55 6.89 16.12
C ARG A 180 -8.48 8.34 15.64
N PRO A 181 -7.74 9.24 16.30
CA PRO A 181 -7.51 10.61 15.80
C PRO A 181 -6.98 10.65 14.36
N ALA A 182 -6.21 9.64 13.96
CA ALA A 182 -5.74 9.47 12.58
C ALA A 182 -6.87 9.32 11.55
N VAL A 183 -7.99 8.67 11.92
CA VAL A 183 -9.16 8.52 11.04
C VAL A 183 -9.79 9.89 10.80
N LEU A 184 -10.05 10.68 11.84
CA LEU A 184 -10.61 12.02 11.68
C LEU A 184 -9.66 12.94 10.90
N LYS A 185 -8.35 12.85 11.14
CA LYS A 185 -7.35 13.58 10.35
C LYS A 185 -7.41 13.19 8.87
N HIS A 186 -7.55 11.91 8.57
CA HIS A 186 -7.71 11.43 7.20
C HIS A 186 -9.00 11.94 6.56
N MET A 187 -10.12 11.89 7.30
CA MET A 187 -11.41 12.42 6.86
C MET A 187 -11.30 13.89 6.42
N ARG A 188 -10.71 14.74 7.26
CA ARG A 188 -10.50 16.17 6.97
C ARG A 188 -9.55 16.44 5.80
N ALA A 189 -8.58 15.55 5.58
CA ALA A 189 -7.66 15.66 4.46
C ALA A 189 -8.34 15.34 3.12
N VAL A 190 -9.35 14.46 3.13
CA VAL A 190 -10.12 14.07 1.94
C VAL A 190 -11.29 15.03 1.71
N ASP A 191 -11.98 15.44 2.77
CA ASP A 191 -13.11 16.36 2.72
C ASP A 191 -12.93 17.47 3.77
N PRO A 192 -12.54 18.69 3.36
CA PRO A 192 -12.37 19.83 4.26
C PRO A 192 -13.64 20.21 5.03
N ASP A 193 -14.82 19.88 4.50
CA ASP A 193 -16.12 20.19 5.11
C ASP A 193 -16.69 19.02 5.92
N VAL A 194 -15.90 17.94 6.12
CA VAL A 194 -16.38 16.71 6.76
C VAL A 194 -16.96 16.95 8.15
N ASP A 195 -16.41 17.90 8.90
CA ASP A 195 -16.87 18.24 10.25
C ASP A 195 -18.37 18.62 10.26
N GLY A 196 -18.84 19.30 9.20
CA GLY A 196 -20.24 19.69 9.05
C GLY A 196 -21.20 18.51 8.79
N MET A 197 -20.71 17.35 8.37
CA MET A 197 -21.51 16.15 8.11
C MET A 197 -21.30 15.02 9.11
N LEU A 198 -20.32 15.12 10.02
CA LEU A 198 -20.01 14.06 10.98
C LEU A 198 -21.22 13.63 11.81
N ALA A 199 -22.08 14.57 12.21
CA ALA A 199 -23.31 14.24 12.95
C ALA A 199 -24.25 13.32 12.15
N ALA A 200 -24.41 13.57 10.84
CA ALA A 200 -25.24 12.74 9.96
C ALA A 200 -24.58 11.38 9.68
N VAL A 201 -23.26 11.36 9.43
CA VAL A 201 -22.47 10.14 9.25
C VAL A 201 -22.60 9.23 10.46
N LEU A 202 -22.39 9.74 11.67
CA LEU A 202 -22.48 8.94 12.89
C LEU A 202 -23.90 8.48 13.17
N ALA A 203 -24.92 9.30 12.91
CA ALA A 203 -26.31 8.89 13.06
C ALA A 203 -26.67 7.73 12.10
N GLU A 204 -26.22 7.78 10.84
CA GLU A 204 -26.47 6.70 9.88
C GLU A 204 -25.68 5.43 10.23
N LEU A 205 -24.43 5.54 10.67
CA LEU A 205 -23.65 4.41 11.17
C LEU A 205 -24.31 3.76 12.40
N SER A 206 -24.80 4.57 13.34
CA SER A 206 -25.52 4.11 14.54
C SER A 206 -26.76 3.30 14.16
N ARG A 207 -27.52 3.78 13.17
CA ARG A 207 -28.69 3.07 12.64
C ARG A 207 -28.30 1.73 12.01
N MET A 208 -27.19 1.66 11.27
CA MET A 208 -26.70 0.42 10.66
C MET A 208 -26.26 -0.61 11.70
N GLU A 209 -25.61 -0.18 12.77
CA GLU A 209 -25.12 -1.07 13.84
C GLU A 209 -26.14 -1.28 14.97
N MET A 210 -27.34 -0.70 14.85
CA MET A 210 -28.38 -0.75 15.89
C MET A 210 -27.92 -0.22 17.25
N ILE A 211 -27.05 0.78 17.25
CA ILE A 211 -26.54 1.48 18.44
C ILE A 211 -27.28 2.82 18.57
N ALA A 212 -27.51 3.29 19.80
CA ALA A 212 -28.11 4.61 20.01
C ALA A 212 -27.17 5.72 19.48
N PRO A 213 -27.68 6.71 18.71
CA PRO A 213 -26.85 7.76 18.12
C PRO A 213 -25.95 8.52 19.10
N ASP A 214 -26.44 8.78 20.32
CA ASP A 214 -25.67 9.49 21.35
C ASP A 214 -24.50 8.65 21.87
N ILE A 215 -24.64 7.33 21.94
CA ILE A 215 -23.56 6.42 22.35
C ILE A 215 -22.44 6.43 21.31
N MET A 216 -22.80 6.30 20.03
CA MET A 216 -21.84 6.33 18.93
C MET A 216 -21.10 7.67 18.87
N ARG A 217 -21.83 8.79 19.01
CA ARG A 217 -21.24 10.13 19.03
C ARG A 217 -20.30 10.31 20.22
N ALA A 218 -20.71 9.89 21.41
CA ALA A 218 -19.87 9.98 22.60
C ALA A 218 -18.60 9.12 22.49
N ALA A 219 -18.69 7.93 21.90
CA ALA A 219 -17.53 7.08 21.64
C ALA A 219 -16.56 7.75 20.66
N PHE A 220 -17.10 8.27 19.54
CA PHE A 220 -16.31 8.97 18.53
C PHE A 220 -15.62 10.21 19.11
N ASN A 221 -16.35 11.10 19.78
CA ASN A 221 -15.81 12.32 20.39
C ASN A 221 -14.70 11.99 21.40
N ARG A 222 -14.93 11.01 22.28
CA ARG A 222 -13.96 10.59 23.31
C ARG A 222 -12.65 10.08 22.71
N ARG A 223 -12.73 9.29 21.64
CA ARG A 223 -11.56 8.62 21.05
C ARG A 223 -10.81 9.49 20.04
N THR A 224 -11.51 10.37 19.34
CA THR A 224 -10.91 11.25 18.32
C THR A 224 -10.56 12.64 18.83
N GLY A 225 -11.14 13.07 19.96
CA GLY A 225 -11.04 14.44 20.47
C GLY A 225 -11.95 15.44 19.74
N ALA A 226 -12.88 14.96 18.90
CA ALA A 226 -13.86 15.81 18.24
C ALA A 226 -14.93 16.34 19.22
N SER A 227 -15.63 17.39 18.79
CA SER A 227 -16.80 17.94 19.47
C SER A 227 -17.95 18.07 18.47
N ILE A 228 -18.57 16.94 18.15
CA ILE A 228 -19.77 16.80 17.31
C ILE A 228 -21.04 16.87 18.16
#